data_AF-A0A6A2ZJY2-F1
#
_entry.id   AF-A0A6A2ZJY2-F1
#
_cell.length_a   1.000
_cell.length_b   1.000
_cell.length_c   1.000
_cell.angle_alpha   90.00
_cell.angle_beta   90.00
_cell.angle_gamma   90.00
#
_symmetry.space_group_name_H-M   'P 1'
#
loop_
_entity.id
_entity.type
_entity.pdbx_description
1 polymer ?
#
loop_
_entity_poly.entity_id
_entity_poly.type
_entity_poly.pdbx_seq_one_letter_code
_entity_poly.pdbx_strand_id
1 'polypeptide(L)'
;MKTQVTFENAVRLGRKISETVKGKLSLGARILQVGGVDKIFKQLFSVGEGEKLMKAYQCYLSTTAGPIAGLLFISSQKVAFCNDRLIKIPSPNGEFLRVHYKVGV
;
A
#
# COMPACT_ATOMS: atom_id res chain seq x y z
N MET A 1 -17.79 -19.02 -13.51
CA MET A 1 -17.00 -19.84 -12.57
C MET A 1 -16.85 -19.03 -11.29
N LYS A 2 -17.51 -19.41 -10.19
CA LYS A 2 -17.41 -18.68 -8.91
C LYS A 2 -16.20 -19.23 -8.16
N THR A 3 -15.13 -18.45 -8.06
CA THR A 3 -14.01 -18.83 -7.17
C THR A 3 -14.26 -18.19 -5.82
N GLN A 4 -14.68 -18.99 -4.84
CA GLN A 4 -14.60 -18.60 -3.44
C GLN A 4 -13.12 -18.50 -3.07
N VAL A 5 -12.71 -17.33 -2.56
CA VAL A 5 -11.40 -17.15 -1.93
C VAL A 5 -11.64 -17.11 -0.43
N THR A 6 -11.20 -18.15 0.27
CA THR A 6 -11.23 -18.25 1.73
C THR A 6 -10.02 -17.50 2.30
N PHE A 7 -10.23 -16.54 3.19
CA PHE A 7 -9.17 -15.81 3.88
C PHE A 7 -8.95 -16.41 5.28
N GLU A 8 -7.96 -17.28 5.42
CA GLU A 8 -7.45 -17.74 6.72
C GLU A 8 -6.53 -16.67 7.34
N ASN A 9 -7.04 -15.90 8.31
CA ASN A 9 -6.25 -14.93 9.07
C ASN A 9 -5.69 -15.59 10.34
N ALA A 10 -4.55 -16.28 10.23
CA ALA A 10 -3.78 -16.71 11.40
C ALA A 10 -2.83 -15.60 11.86
N VAL A 11 -3.27 -14.73 12.79
CA VAL A 11 -2.38 -13.81 13.51
C VAL A 11 -1.86 -14.52 14.77
N ARG A 12 -0.64 -15.08 14.70
CA ARG A 12 0.06 -15.63 15.86
C ARG A 12 0.87 -14.51 16.52
N LEU A 13 0.36 -13.95 17.60
CA LEU A 13 0.99 -12.85 18.34
C LEU A 13 2.07 -13.41 19.29
N GLY A 14 3.33 -13.40 18.84
CA GLY A 14 4.46 -13.81 19.66
C GLY A 14 5.78 -13.31 19.10
N ARG A 15 6.54 -12.58 19.93
CA ARG A 15 7.93 -12.11 19.78
C ARG A 15 8.13 -10.67 19.25
N LYS A 16 8.66 -9.81 20.14
CA LYS A 16 9.16 -8.42 19.98
C LYS A 16 8.69 -7.65 18.73
N ILE A 17 7.66 -6.83 18.94
CA ILE A 17 7.06 -5.93 17.96
C ILE A 17 8.11 -4.99 17.34
N SER A 18 9.07 -4.46 18.09
CA SER A 18 9.96 -3.40 17.56
C SER A 18 10.92 -3.85 16.44
N GLU A 19 11.38 -5.10 16.44
CA GLU A 19 12.31 -5.61 15.42
C GLU A 19 11.59 -6.15 14.18
N THR A 20 10.37 -6.67 14.34
CA THR A 20 9.58 -7.26 13.24
C THR A 20 8.79 -6.19 12.43
N VAL A 21 8.61 -5.00 12.99
CA VAL A 21 7.82 -3.91 12.38
C VAL A 21 8.58 -3.18 11.26
N LYS A 22 9.92 -3.12 11.27
CA LYS A 22 10.69 -2.44 10.21
C LYS A 22 10.50 -3.05 8.80
N GLY A 23 10.14 -4.33 8.70
CA GLY A 23 10.08 -5.05 7.41
C GLY A 23 8.69 -5.48 6.94
N LYS A 24 7.62 -5.25 7.73
CA LYS A 24 6.27 -5.83 7.49
C LYS A 24 5.10 -4.89 7.82
N LEU A 25 5.32 -3.58 7.95
CA LEU A 25 4.21 -2.65 8.16
C LEU A 25 3.32 -2.60 6.92
N SER A 26 2.05 -2.93 7.10
CA SER A 26 1.03 -2.67 6.08
C SER A 26 0.77 -1.17 5.95
N LEU A 27 0.25 -0.75 4.80
CA LEU A 27 -0.19 0.61 4.55
C LEU A 27 -1.21 1.08 5.59
N GLY A 28 -2.11 0.19 6.03
CA GLY A 28 -3.05 0.47 7.14
C GLY A 28 -2.35 0.82 8.46
N ALA A 29 -1.29 0.11 8.83
CA ALA A 29 -0.52 0.45 10.03
C ALA A 29 0.24 1.78 9.88
N ARG A 30 0.76 2.08 8.67
CA ARG A 30 1.38 3.39 8.39
C ARG A 30 0.36 4.54 8.44
N ILE A 31 -0.87 4.33 7.97
CA ILE A 31 -1.96 5.32 8.08
C ILE A 31 -2.20 5.69 9.55
N LEU A 32 -2.28 4.70 10.44
CA LEU A 32 -2.45 4.95 11.88
C LEU A 32 -1.25 5.72 12.47
N GLN A 33 -0.03 5.31 12.13
CA GLN A 33 1.20 5.96 12.62
C GLN A 33 1.34 7.41 12.15
N VAL A 34 1.04 7.66 10.88
CA VAL A 34 1.14 8.99 10.25
C VAL A 34 -0.05 9.88 10.64
N GLY A 35 -1.13 9.29 11.17
CA GLY A 35 -2.27 10.00 11.74
C GLY A 35 -3.37 10.32 10.73
N GLY A 36 -3.62 9.42 9.77
CA GLY A 36 -4.77 9.49 8.87
C GLY A 36 -4.43 9.33 7.38
N VAL A 37 -5.49 9.17 6.59
CA VAL A 37 -5.40 8.90 5.15
C VAL A 37 -4.89 10.11 4.37
N ASP A 38 -5.32 11.33 4.72
CA ASP A 38 -4.83 12.56 4.11
C ASP A 38 -3.31 12.76 4.28
N LYS A 39 -2.80 12.47 5.47
CA LYS A 39 -1.38 12.64 5.78
C LYS A 39 -0.53 11.58 5.05
N ILE A 40 -0.98 10.33 5.01
CA ILE A 40 -0.25 9.31 4.24
C ILE A 40 -0.28 9.63 2.74
N PHE A 41 -1.38 10.16 2.20
CA PHE A 41 -1.46 10.57 0.80
C PHE A 41 -0.40 11.62 0.47
N LYS A 42 -0.29 12.68 1.30
CA LYS A 42 0.72 13.73 1.19
C LYS A 42 2.16 13.22 1.33
N GLN A 43 2.37 12.17 2.13
CA GLN A 43 3.71 11.56 2.28
C GLN A 43 4.06 10.64 1.11
N LEU A 44 3.07 9.98 0.51
CA LEU A 44 3.27 9.06 -0.60
C LEU A 44 3.35 9.77 -1.95
N PHE A 45 2.58 10.83 -2.16
CA PHE A 45 2.50 11.52 -3.44
C PHE A 45 2.82 13.00 -3.26
N SER A 46 3.50 13.59 -4.24
CA SER A 46 3.67 15.04 -4.27
C SER A 46 2.30 15.68 -4.43
N VAL A 47 1.91 16.52 -3.48
CA VAL A 47 0.61 17.21 -3.47
C VAL A 47 0.85 18.67 -3.84
N GLY A 48 0.20 19.12 -4.92
CA GLY A 48 0.29 20.48 -5.40
C GLY A 48 -0.40 21.48 -4.47
N GLU A 49 -0.12 22.77 -4.65
CA GLU A 49 -0.79 23.81 -3.90
C GLU A 49 -2.31 23.74 -4.13
N GLY A 50 -3.08 23.79 -3.03
CA GLY A 50 -4.55 23.69 -3.08
C GLY A 50 -5.13 22.32 -3.42
N GLU A 51 -4.32 21.30 -3.71
CA GLU A 51 -4.80 19.94 -3.95
C GLU A 51 -5.35 19.32 -2.66
N LYS A 52 -6.57 18.77 -2.75
CA LYS A 52 -7.27 18.15 -1.61
C LYS A 52 -7.57 16.70 -1.92
N LEU A 53 -7.28 15.82 -0.96
CA LEU A 53 -7.78 14.45 -1.01
C LEU A 53 -9.30 14.48 -0.82
N MET A 54 -10.03 13.80 -1.71
CA MET A 54 -11.50 13.74 -1.66
C MET A 54 -11.98 12.41 -1.11
N LYS A 55 -11.42 11.31 -1.63
CA LYS A 55 -11.80 9.95 -1.26
C LYS A 55 -10.60 9.01 -1.29
N ALA A 56 -10.70 7.93 -0.52
CA ALA A 56 -9.83 6.78 -0.65
C ALA A 56 -10.64 5.49 -0.58
N TYR A 57 -10.26 4.50 -1.39
CA TYR A 57 -10.96 3.22 -1.50
C TYR A 57 -9.96 2.06 -1.50
N GLN A 58 -10.33 0.96 -0.85
CA GLN A 58 -9.65 -0.31 -1.08
C GLN A 58 -9.89 -0.76 -2.51
N CYS A 59 -8.83 -1.15 -3.20
CA CYS A 59 -8.92 -1.59 -4.59
C CYS A 59 -7.84 -2.62 -4.90
N TYR A 60 -8.00 -3.27 -6.05
CA TYR A 60 -6.99 -4.16 -6.61
C TYR A 60 -6.52 -3.58 -7.95
N LEU A 61 -5.21 -3.38 -8.09
CA LEU A 61 -4.61 -3.05 -9.37
C LEU A 61 -4.35 -4.34 -10.14
N SER A 62 -4.98 -4.48 -11.31
CA SER A 62 -4.71 -5.61 -12.20
C SER A 62 -3.32 -5.47 -12.81
N THR A 63 -2.50 -6.53 -12.71
CA THR A 63 -1.19 -6.60 -13.37
C THR A 63 -1.07 -7.94 -14.11
N THR A 64 -0.06 -8.07 -14.98
CA THR A 64 0.22 -9.33 -15.69
C THR A 64 0.63 -10.46 -14.76
N ALA A 65 1.19 -10.15 -13.58
CA ALA A 65 1.52 -11.12 -12.53
C ALA A 65 0.34 -11.41 -11.58
N GLY A 66 -0.82 -10.79 -11.82
CA GLY A 66 -2.03 -10.91 -11.00
C GLY A 66 -2.44 -9.61 -10.29
N PRO A 67 -3.58 -9.61 -9.58
CA PRO A 67 -4.09 -8.44 -8.89
C PRO A 67 -3.26 -8.10 -7.64
N ILE A 68 -3.00 -6.82 -7.42
CA ILE A 68 -2.28 -6.30 -6.26
C ILE A 68 -3.24 -5.47 -5.40
N ALA A 69 -3.44 -5.86 -4.14
CA ALA A 69 -4.27 -5.13 -3.18
C ALA A 69 -3.60 -3.81 -2.74
N GLY A 70 -4.41 -2.75 -2.63
CA GLY A 70 -3.95 -1.45 -2.15
C GLY A 70 -5.06 -0.43 -1.94
N LEU A 71 -4.64 0.82 -1.82
CA LEU A 71 -5.53 1.97 -1.72
C LEU A 71 -5.46 2.82 -2.98
N LEU A 72 -6.64 3.15 -3.50
CA LEU A 72 -6.87 4.20 -4.49
C LEU A 72 -7.17 5.50 -3.74
N PHE A 73 -6.42 6.55 -4.03
CA PHE A 73 -6.62 7.90 -3.56
C PHE A 73 -7.16 8.74 -4.73
N ILE A 74 -8.27 9.43 -4.50
CA ILE A 74 -8.86 10.37 -5.44
C ILE A 74 -8.75 11.75 -4.80
N SER A 75 -7.94 12.61 -5.41
CA SER A 75 -7.82 14.02 -5.03
C SER A 75 -8.52 14.91 -6.05
N SER A 76 -8.57 16.20 -5.78
CA SER A 76 -9.09 17.20 -6.71
C SER A 76 -8.25 17.35 -7.98
N GLN A 77 -7.03 16.78 -8.05
CA GLN A 77 -6.12 16.96 -9.19
C GLN A 77 -5.56 15.65 -9.78
N LYS A 78 -5.60 14.55 -9.04
CA LYS A 78 -5.03 13.26 -9.46
C LYS A 78 -5.71 12.06 -8.86
N VAL A 79 -5.54 10.93 -9.55
CA VAL A 79 -5.87 9.60 -9.04
C VAL A 79 -4.57 8.84 -8.81
N ALA A 80 -4.41 8.27 -7.61
CA ALA A 80 -3.18 7.63 -7.21
C ALA A 80 -3.42 6.28 -6.53
N PHE A 81 -2.57 5.31 -6.77
CA PHE A 81 -2.63 3.98 -6.17
C PHE A 81 -1.34 3.66 -5.41
N CYS A 82 -1.46 3.05 -4.23
CA CYS A 82 -0.34 2.44 -3.51
C CYS A 82 -0.76 1.10 -2.92
N ASN A 83 0.07 0.08 -3.11
CA ASN A 83 -0.22 -1.26 -2.58
C ASN A 83 -0.01 -1.37 -1.05
N ASP A 84 -0.69 -2.33 -0.43
CA ASP A 84 -0.72 -2.46 1.03
C ASP A 84 0.59 -2.91 1.66
N ARG A 85 1.34 -3.78 0.97
CA ARG A 85 2.54 -4.42 1.50
C ARG A 85 3.67 -4.29 0.50
N LEU A 86 4.91 -4.23 0.99
CA LEU A 86 6.07 -4.26 0.11
C LEU A 86 6.06 -5.52 -0.75
N ILE A 87 6.27 -5.35 -2.06
CA ILE A 87 6.49 -6.44 -3.01
C ILE A 87 7.99 -6.64 -3.20
N LYS A 88 8.39 -7.90 -3.38
CA LYS A 88 9.77 -8.23 -3.75
C LYS A 88 9.92 -8.10 -5.26
N ILE A 89 10.84 -7.25 -5.69
CA ILE A 89 11.22 -7.11 -7.10
C ILE A 89 12.70 -7.49 -7.26
N PRO A 90 13.07 -8.21 -8.34
CA PRO A 90 14.48 -8.45 -8.63
C PRO A 90 15.16 -7.13 -8.99
N SER A 91 16.37 -6.91 -8.47
CA SER A 91 17.22 -5.80 -8.87
C SER A 91 18.32 -6.23 -9.84
N PRO A 92 18.88 -5.31 -10.65
CA PRO A 92 19.90 -5.64 -11.65
C PRO A 92 21.18 -6.30 -11.08
N ASN A 93 21.45 -6.12 -9.79
CA ASN A 93 22.59 -6.70 -9.07
C ASN A 93 22.34 -8.12 -8.55
N GLY A 94 21.19 -8.74 -8.84
CA GLY A 94 20.83 -10.08 -8.40
C GLY A 94 20.22 -10.16 -6.99
N GLU A 95 20.05 -9.02 -6.32
CA GLU A 95 19.33 -8.94 -5.04
C GLU A 95 17.81 -8.77 -5.24
N PHE A 96 17.06 -8.80 -4.14
CA PHE A 96 15.63 -8.48 -4.14
C PHE A 96 15.37 -7.20 -3.35
N LEU A 97 14.80 -6.20 -4.03
CA LEU A 97 14.32 -4.99 -3.38
C LEU A 97 12.89 -5.21 -2.87
N ARG A 98 12.59 -4.62 -1.71
CA ARG A 98 11.23 -4.57 -1.17
C ARG A 98 10.70 -3.17 -1.32
N VAL A 99 9.75 -2.99 -2.23
CA VAL A 99 9.21 -1.67 -2.59
C VAL A 99 7.69 -1.68 -2.58
N HIS A 100 7.08 -0.51 -2.41
CA HIS A 100 5.66 -0.34 -2.69
C HIS A 100 5.46 -0.10 -4.19
N TYR A 101 4.49 -0.78 -4.79
CA TYR A 101 4.03 -0.43 -6.13
C TYR A 101 3.14 0.81 -6.04
N LYS A 102 3.51 1.86 -6.76
CA LYS A 102 2.86 3.17 -6.72
C LYS A 102 2.61 3.67 -8.13
N VAL A 103 1.42 4.23 -8.36
CA VAL A 103 1.04 4.88 -9.63
C VAL A 103 0.29 6.15 -9.29
N GLY A 104 0.49 7.22 -10.06
CA GLY A 104 -0.28 8.45 -9.94
C GLY A 104 -0.42 9.09 -11.32
N VAL A 105 -1.62 9.54 -11.64
CA VAL A 105 -1.97 10.25 -12.89
C VAL A 105 -2.67 11.54 -12.53
#